data_AF-A0A6C0L8X0-F1
#
_entry.id   AF-A0A6C0L8X0-F1
#
_cell.length_a   1.000
_cell.length_b   1.000
_cell.length_c   1.000
_cell.angle_alpha   90.00
_cell.angle_beta   90.00
_cell.angle_gamma   90.00
#
_symmetry.space_group_name_H-M   'P 1'
#
loop_
_entity.id
_entity.type
_entity.pdbx_description
1 polymer ?
#
loop_
_entity_poly.entity_id
_entity_poly.type
_entity_poly.pdbx_seq_one_letter_code
_entity_poly.pdbx_strand_id
1 'polypeptide(L)'
;MLFAEAFAAVTGGISAKLYDDAIDSKLAVSETWKESLKGIQWISLALLSITDFNFTAVMYLMNMSAYMGDAEAYTTPYEGALLCVYPIFLLLSMHTMVPLSGIDGLLSIFLLVILFTEPFLVNKDVSGMKFFCRVGSAFFSWMLLLFAMDNGVSESLIKMFIYSATYLTVSSVFQLHSMCNRIEAGGLDAEVLSIVHDLLDSMLRVKHIFI
;
A
#
# COMPACT_ATOMS: atom_id res chain seq x y z
N MET A 1 0.25 -15.79 -14.23
CA MET A 1 -0.38 -14.50 -13.90
C MET A 1 -0.69 -13.77 -15.18
N LEU A 2 -1.96 -13.42 -15.40
CA LEU A 2 -2.38 -12.68 -16.59
C LEU A 2 -1.93 -11.22 -16.46
N PHE A 3 -1.48 -10.62 -17.57
CA PHE A 3 -1.07 -9.20 -17.61
C PHE A 3 -2.12 -8.26 -17.00
N ALA A 4 -3.41 -8.56 -17.22
CA ALA A 4 -4.53 -7.80 -16.69
C ALA A 4 -4.58 -7.79 -15.15
N GLU A 5 -4.24 -8.90 -14.49
CA GLU A 5 -4.25 -8.99 -13.03
C GLU A 5 -3.06 -8.24 -12.43
N ALA A 6 -1.88 -8.37 -13.05
CA ALA A 6 -0.71 -7.60 -12.63
C ALA A 6 -0.97 -6.09 -12.77
N PHE A 7 -1.56 -5.68 -13.90
CA PHE A 7 -1.95 -4.30 -14.12
C PHE A 7 -2.96 -3.83 -13.06
N ALA A 8 -4.00 -4.62 -12.78
CA ALA A 8 -4.99 -4.31 -11.76
C ALA A 8 -4.37 -4.21 -10.34
N ALA A 9 -3.40 -5.07 -10.01
CA ALA A 9 -2.69 -5.01 -8.74
C ALA A 9 -1.88 -3.71 -8.61
N VAL A 10 -1.17 -3.31 -9.67
CA VAL A 10 -0.43 -2.04 -9.71
C VAL A 10 -1.38 -0.84 -9.61
N THR A 11 -2.41 -0.78 -10.44
CA THR A 11 -3.36 0.34 -10.43
C THR A 11 -4.14 0.41 -9.14
N GLY A 12 -4.54 -0.74 -8.58
CA GLY A 12 -5.22 -0.84 -7.30
C GLY A 12 -4.37 -0.29 -6.16
N GLY A 13 -3.11 -0.73 -6.04
CA GLY A 13 -2.22 -0.26 -4.98
C GLY A 13 -1.92 1.24 -5.07
N ILE A 14 -1.65 1.75 -6.28
CA ILE A 14 -1.42 3.19 -6.52
C ILE A 14 -2.68 4.01 -6.18
N SER A 15 -3.83 3.63 -6.73
CA SER A 15 -5.07 4.39 -6.57
C SER A 15 -5.59 4.36 -5.14
N ALA A 16 -5.46 3.23 -4.44
CA ALA A 16 -5.77 3.13 -3.01
C ALA A 16 -4.96 4.15 -2.21
N LYS A 17 -3.63 4.17 -2.39
CA LYS A 17 -2.81 5.09 -1.61
C LYS A 17 -3.08 6.56 -1.95
N LEU A 18 -3.19 6.88 -3.23
CA LEU A 18 -3.50 8.25 -3.67
C LEU A 18 -4.88 8.71 -3.17
N TYR A 19 -5.85 7.81 -3.09
CA TYR A 19 -7.16 8.10 -2.52
C TYR A 19 -7.07 8.39 -1.02
N ASP A 20 -6.45 7.49 -0.26
CA ASP A 20 -6.24 7.65 1.19
C ASP A 20 -5.56 9.00 1.47
N ASP A 21 -4.46 9.28 0.77
CA ASP A 21 -3.73 10.54 0.96
C ASP A 21 -4.55 11.75 0.50
N ALA A 22 -5.33 11.67 -0.58
CA ALA A 22 -6.18 12.77 -1.02
C ALA A 22 -7.28 13.13 -0.01
N ILE A 23 -7.72 12.17 0.80
CA ILE A 23 -8.68 12.40 1.90
C ILE A 23 -7.96 12.91 3.14
N ASP A 24 -6.91 12.23 3.59
CA ASP A 24 -6.27 12.48 4.88
C ASP A 24 -5.41 13.75 4.90
N SER A 25 -4.62 13.95 3.85
CA SER A 25 -3.61 15.02 3.83
C SER A 25 -4.16 16.37 3.39
N LYS A 26 -5.46 16.43 3.04
CA LYS A 26 -6.10 17.60 2.41
C LYS A 26 -5.31 18.12 1.20
N LEU A 27 -4.64 17.23 0.45
CA LEU A 27 -4.17 17.56 -0.89
C LEU A 27 -5.33 18.26 -1.61
N ALA A 28 -5.08 19.46 -2.12
CA ALA A 28 -6.09 20.27 -2.78
C ALA A 28 -6.39 19.70 -4.19
N VAL A 29 -6.98 18.51 -4.22
CA VAL A 29 -7.49 17.84 -5.42
C VAL A 29 -9.01 18.01 -5.48
N SER A 30 -9.52 18.23 -6.69
CA SER A 30 -10.96 18.32 -6.94
C SER A 30 -11.68 17.04 -6.51
N GLU A 31 -12.93 17.16 -6.05
CA GLU A 31 -13.78 16.01 -5.70
C GLU A 31 -13.89 14.99 -6.82
N THR A 32 -13.95 15.43 -8.08
CA THR A 32 -13.93 14.54 -9.26
C THR A 32 -12.72 13.60 -9.28
N TRP A 33 -11.55 14.08 -8.83
CA TRP A 33 -10.34 13.26 -8.78
C TRP A 33 -10.42 12.24 -7.65
N LYS A 34 -10.89 12.64 -6.46
CA LYS A 34 -11.07 11.71 -5.33
C LYS A 34 -12.02 10.58 -5.70
N GLU A 35 -13.15 10.91 -6.31
CA GLU A 35 -14.12 9.92 -6.79
C GLU A 35 -13.57 9.02 -7.91
N SER A 36 -12.74 9.58 -8.80
CA SER A 36 -12.11 8.79 -9.87
C SER A 36 -11.09 7.79 -9.30
N LEU A 37 -10.25 8.21 -8.35
CA LEU A 37 -9.30 7.32 -7.68
C LEU A 37 -10.02 6.21 -6.92
N LYS A 38 -11.07 6.56 -6.18
CA LYS A 38 -11.96 5.59 -5.52
C LYS A 38 -12.52 4.60 -6.52
N GLY A 39 -13.06 5.06 -7.66
CA GLY A 39 -13.61 4.19 -8.70
C GLY A 39 -12.57 3.25 -9.31
N ILE A 40 -11.36 3.74 -9.61
CA ILE A 40 -10.25 2.92 -10.14
C ILE A 40 -9.84 1.85 -9.13
N GLN A 41 -9.74 2.22 -7.85
CA GLN A 41 -9.43 1.30 -6.77
C GLN A 41 -10.49 0.21 -6.68
N TRP A 42 -11.78 0.58 -6.68
CA TRP A 42 -12.89 -0.37 -6.57
C TRP A 42 -12.94 -1.35 -7.74
N ILE A 43 -12.76 -0.87 -8.97
CA ILE A 43 -12.73 -1.72 -10.16
C ILE A 43 -11.55 -2.70 -10.09
N SER A 44 -10.36 -2.21 -9.72
CA SER A 44 -9.17 -3.03 -9.59
C SER A 44 -9.34 -4.09 -8.52
N LEU A 45 -9.87 -3.70 -7.35
CA LEU A 45 -10.13 -4.58 -6.23
C LEU A 45 -11.16 -5.66 -6.59
N ALA A 46 -12.27 -5.28 -7.21
CA ALA A 46 -13.32 -6.22 -7.61
C ALA A 46 -12.79 -7.23 -8.63
N LEU A 47 -12.01 -6.77 -9.63
CA LEU A 47 -11.43 -7.64 -10.65
C LEU A 47 -10.49 -8.68 -10.03
N LEU A 48 -9.58 -8.24 -9.15
CA LEU A 48 -8.66 -9.15 -8.45
C LEU A 48 -9.40 -10.10 -7.50
N SER A 49 -10.39 -9.59 -6.79
CA SER A 49 -11.05 -10.36 -5.74
C SER A 49 -11.97 -11.44 -6.32
N ILE A 50 -12.74 -11.13 -7.37
CA ILE A 50 -13.65 -12.11 -8.00
C ILE A 50 -12.87 -13.23 -8.70
N THR A 51 -11.65 -12.93 -9.18
CA THR A 51 -10.81 -13.90 -9.91
C THR A 51 -9.89 -14.72 -9.00
N ASP A 52 -9.73 -14.33 -7.73
CA ASP A 52 -8.79 -14.99 -6.82
C ASP A 52 -9.26 -14.97 -5.36
N PHE A 53 -9.68 -16.14 -4.89
CA PHE A 53 -10.13 -16.35 -3.53
C PHE A 53 -9.04 -16.07 -2.49
N ASN A 54 -7.81 -16.53 -2.72
CA ASN A 54 -6.74 -16.44 -1.74
C ASN A 54 -6.30 -14.98 -1.56
N PHE A 55 -6.23 -14.22 -2.66
CA PHE A 55 -6.03 -12.78 -2.63
C PHE A 55 -7.14 -12.09 -1.80
N THR A 56 -8.41 -12.41 -2.10
CA THR A 56 -9.56 -11.84 -1.39
C THR A 56 -9.53 -12.14 0.10
N ALA A 57 -9.20 -13.39 0.47
CA ALA A 57 -9.14 -13.81 1.87
C ALA A 57 -8.09 -13.04 2.65
N VAL A 58 -6.90 -12.85 2.08
CA VAL A 58 -5.85 -12.07 2.75
C VAL A 58 -6.24 -10.60 2.84
N MET A 59 -6.75 -9.99 1.77
CA MET A 59 -7.21 -8.60 1.80
C MET A 59 -8.35 -8.37 2.80
N TYR A 60 -9.26 -9.34 2.93
CA TYR A 60 -10.30 -9.30 3.95
C TYR A 60 -9.73 -9.39 5.37
N LEU A 61 -8.78 -10.29 5.62
CA LEU A 61 -8.12 -10.39 6.92
C LEU A 61 -7.34 -9.12 7.26
N MET A 62 -6.66 -8.51 6.28
CA MET A 62 -6.00 -7.22 6.45
C MET A 62 -7.00 -6.12 6.82
N ASN A 63 -8.12 -6.04 6.11
CA ASN A 63 -9.17 -5.04 6.35
C ASN A 63 -9.84 -5.24 7.72
N MET A 64 -10.10 -6.49 8.12
CA MET A 64 -10.61 -6.81 9.47
C MET A 64 -9.60 -6.43 10.56
N SER A 65 -8.31 -6.69 10.33
CA SER A 65 -7.26 -6.33 11.29
C SER A 65 -7.13 -4.82 11.43
N ALA A 66 -7.22 -4.07 10.33
CA ALA A 66 -7.23 -2.62 10.33
C ALA A 66 -8.45 -2.08 11.09
N TYR A 67 -9.65 -2.63 10.87
CA TYR A 67 -10.84 -2.28 11.65
C TYR A 67 -10.68 -2.53 13.15
N MET A 68 -10.05 -3.63 13.53
CA MET A 68 -9.76 -3.92 14.95
C MET A 68 -8.74 -2.95 15.56
N GLY A 69 -7.81 -2.42 14.75
CA GLY A 69 -6.80 -1.45 15.18
C GLY A 69 -7.30 -0.01 15.25
N ASP A 70 -8.21 0.37 14.35
CA ASP A 70 -8.81 1.71 14.28
C ASP A 70 -10.26 1.62 13.78
N ALA A 71 -11.18 1.36 14.70
CA ALA A 71 -12.60 1.23 14.36
C ALA A 71 -13.23 2.57 13.95
N GLU A 72 -12.65 3.71 14.34
CA GLU A 72 -13.19 5.04 14.02
C GLU A 72 -13.02 5.35 12.52
N ALA A 73 -11.88 4.97 11.94
CA ALA A 73 -11.63 5.06 10.50
C ALA A 73 -12.62 4.25 9.64
N TYR A 74 -13.39 3.33 10.21
CA TYR A 74 -14.41 2.53 9.48
C TYR A 74 -15.83 3.08 9.60
N THR A 75 -15.99 4.24 10.25
CA THR A 75 -17.26 4.97 10.26
C THR A 75 -17.51 5.70 8.94
N THR A 76 -16.46 5.94 8.16
CA THR A 76 -16.55 6.53 6.82
C THR A 76 -17.17 5.55 5.82
N PRO A 77 -17.96 6.05 4.84
CA PRO A 77 -18.71 5.17 3.95
C PRO A 77 -17.87 4.21 3.11
N TYR A 78 -16.61 4.56 2.82
CA TYR A 78 -15.75 3.76 1.95
C TYR A 78 -15.16 2.54 2.70
N GLU A 79 -14.53 2.77 3.84
CA GLU A 79 -13.90 1.77 4.69
C GLU A 79 -14.94 0.80 5.25
N GLY A 80 -16.09 1.33 5.69
CA GLY A 80 -17.24 0.52 6.09
C GLY A 80 -17.79 -0.36 4.95
N ALA A 81 -17.82 0.15 3.71
CA ALA A 81 -18.26 -0.63 2.56
C ALA A 81 -17.30 -1.79 2.22
N LEU A 82 -15.99 -1.62 2.45
CA LEU A 82 -15.01 -2.69 2.25
C LEU A 82 -15.31 -3.89 3.15
N LEU A 83 -15.65 -3.68 4.43
CA LEU A 83 -16.01 -4.78 5.35
C LEU A 83 -17.23 -5.57 4.87
N CYS A 84 -18.20 -4.91 4.24
CA CYS A 84 -19.40 -5.54 3.72
C CYS A 84 -19.17 -6.27 2.39
N VAL A 85 -18.30 -5.74 1.52
CA VAL A 85 -18.13 -6.29 0.17
C VAL A 85 -17.21 -7.51 0.13
N TYR A 86 -16.19 -7.57 0.99
CA TYR A 86 -15.23 -8.67 0.98
C TYR A 86 -15.88 -10.04 1.21
N PRO A 87 -16.85 -10.22 2.13
CA PRO A 87 -17.63 -11.45 2.23
C PRO A 87 -18.33 -11.84 0.92
N ILE A 88 -18.85 -10.87 0.17
CA ILE A 88 -19.47 -11.11 -1.13
C ILE A 88 -18.42 -11.57 -2.14
N PHE A 89 -17.26 -10.91 -2.21
CA PHE A 89 -16.18 -11.33 -3.09
C PHE A 89 -15.64 -12.71 -2.74
N LEU A 90 -15.56 -13.08 -1.45
CA LEU A 90 -15.19 -14.43 -1.03
C LEU A 90 -16.17 -15.48 -1.54
N LEU A 91 -17.47 -15.21 -1.45
CA LEU A 91 -18.49 -16.11 -1.98
C LEU A 91 -18.38 -16.25 -3.51
N LEU A 92 -18.18 -15.14 -4.22
CA LEU A 92 -18.06 -15.14 -5.68
C LEU A 92 -16.79 -15.85 -6.17
N SER A 93 -15.69 -15.70 -5.45
CA SER A 93 -14.39 -16.26 -5.80
C SER A 93 -14.16 -17.67 -5.25
N MET A 94 -15.05 -18.22 -4.42
CA MET A 94 -14.88 -19.51 -3.74
C MET A 94 -14.48 -20.67 -4.68
N HIS A 95 -14.96 -20.64 -5.92
CA HIS A 95 -14.63 -21.62 -6.95
C HIS A 95 -13.15 -21.59 -7.43
N THR A 96 -12.41 -20.53 -7.11
CA THR A 96 -10.99 -20.31 -7.44
C THR A 96 -10.05 -20.64 -6.28
N MET A 97 -10.58 -21.14 -5.15
CA MET A 97 -9.77 -21.46 -3.97
C MET A 97 -8.71 -22.52 -4.27
N VAL A 98 -7.46 -22.23 -3.94
CA VAL A 98 -6.33 -23.15 -4.08
C VAL A 98 -5.63 -23.33 -2.74
N PRO A 99 -5.24 -24.55 -2.34
CA PRO A 99 -4.42 -24.74 -1.14
C PRO A 99 -3.10 -23.97 -1.23
N LEU A 100 -2.77 -23.20 -0.19
CA LEU A 100 -1.49 -22.51 -0.09
C LEU A 100 -0.37 -23.47 0.32
N SER A 101 0.79 -23.34 -0.31
CA SER A 101 1.99 -24.07 0.08
C SER A 101 2.57 -23.52 1.40
N GLY A 102 3.50 -24.26 2.02
CA GLY A 102 4.21 -23.77 3.21
C GLY A 102 5.02 -22.49 2.93
N ILE A 103 5.56 -22.34 1.71
CA ILE A 103 6.27 -21.13 1.29
C ILE A 103 5.29 -19.95 1.17
N ASP A 104 4.11 -20.18 0.60
CA ASP A 104 3.08 -19.14 0.52
C ASP A 104 2.65 -18.66 1.92
N GLY A 105 2.47 -19.60 2.86
CA GLY A 105 2.13 -19.28 4.23
C GLY A 105 3.20 -18.44 4.92
N LEU A 106 4.47 -18.82 4.78
CA LEU A 106 5.61 -18.08 5.34
C LEU A 106 5.71 -16.65 4.75
N LEU A 107 5.61 -16.53 3.44
CA LEU A 107 5.68 -15.23 2.76
C LEU A 107 4.47 -14.34 3.08
N SER A 108 3.28 -14.92 3.27
CA SER A 108 2.10 -14.19 3.73
C SER A 108 2.31 -13.62 5.14
N ILE A 109 2.94 -14.37 6.05
CA ILE A 109 3.29 -13.88 7.39
C ILE A 109 4.27 -12.70 7.28
N PHE A 110 5.31 -12.80 6.44
CA PHE A 110 6.23 -11.68 6.23
C PHE A 110 5.53 -10.45 5.68
N LEU A 111 4.61 -10.62 4.72
CA LEU A 111 3.82 -9.53 4.17
C LEU A 111 2.98 -8.84 5.25
N LEU A 112 2.29 -9.60 6.09
CA LEU A 112 1.52 -9.06 7.21
C LEU A 112 2.42 -8.29 8.19
N VAL A 113 3.58 -8.84 8.57
CA VAL A 113 4.53 -8.15 9.44
C VAL A 113 4.95 -6.81 8.83
N ILE A 114 5.29 -6.77 7.55
CA ILE A 114 5.66 -5.53 6.84
C ILE A 114 4.54 -4.48 6.91
N LEU A 115 3.30 -4.90 6.67
CA LEU A 115 2.14 -4.01 6.65
C LEU A 115 1.76 -3.50 8.04
N PHE A 116 1.96 -4.31 9.08
CA PHE A 116 1.68 -3.94 10.47
C PHE A 116 2.84 -3.20 11.15
N THR A 117 4.05 -3.23 10.59
CA THR A 117 5.24 -2.60 11.20
C THR A 117 5.03 -1.10 11.44
N GLU A 118 4.45 -0.37 10.47
CA GLU A 118 4.21 1.07 10.61
C GLU A 118 3.17 1.39 11.70
N PRO A 119 1.93 0.84 11.67
CA PRO A 119 0.91 1.09 12.69
C PRO A 119 1.36 0.85 14.13
N PHE A 120 2.21 -0.16 14.37
CA PHE A 120 2.67 -0.48 15.73
C PHE A 120 3.88 0.34 16.19
N LEU A 121 4.70 0.87 15.27
CA LEU A 121 5.92 1.60 15.63
C LEU A 121 5.76 3.12 15.63
N VAL A 122 4.83 3.67 14.84
CA VAL A 122 4.77 5.12 14.60
C VAL A 122 3.35 5.67 14.71
N ASN A 123 3.08 6.36 15.82
CA ASN A 123 1.79 7.02 16.08
C ASN A 123 1.70 8.48 15.59
N LYS A 124 2.73 9.00 14.91
CA LYS A 124 2.74 10.39 14.40
C LYS A 124 2.35 10.42 12.93
N ASP A 125 1.44 11.30 12.55
CA ASP A 125 0.97 11.44 11.16
C ASP A 125 2.10 11.74 10.16
N VAL A 126 3.02 12.63 10.54
CA VAL A 126 4.21 12.99 9.76
C VAL A 126 5.46 12.92 10.61
N SER A 127 6.38 12.01 10.29
CA SER A 127 7.70 11.90 10.94
C SER A 127 8.74 11.25 10.03
N GLY A 128 10.02 11.51 10.28
CA GLY A 128 11.12 10.84 9.57
C GLY A 128 11.14 9.33 9.80
N MET A 129 10.81 8.86 11.01
CA MET A 129 10.69 7.43 11.31
C MET A 129 9.62 6.76 10.44
N LYS A 130 8.45 7.41 10.26
CA LYS A 130 7.38 6.93 9.37
C LYS A 130 7.87 6.78 7.94
N PHE A 131 8.61 7.76 7.44
CA PHE A 131 9.22 7.71 6.11
C PHE A 131 10.18 6.53 5.97
N PHE A 132 11.11 6.35 6.90
CA PHE A 132 12.05 5.23 6.86
C PHE A 132 11.37 3.87 6.98
N CYS A 133 10.34 3.74 7.83
CA CYS A 133 9.52 2.53 7.90
C CYS A 133 8.86 2.23 6.54
N ARG A 134 8.22 3.23 5.90
CA ARG A 134 7.57 3.04 4.59
C ARG A 134 8.55 2.68 3.48
N VAL A 135 9.70 3.34 3.41
CA VAL A 135 10.76 3.05 2.43
C VAL A 135 11.31 1.65 2.64
N GLY A 136 11.60 1.28 3.90
CA GLY A 136 12.04 -0.07 4.25
C GLY A 136 11.02 -1.12 3.87
N SER A 137 9.76 -0.92 4.24
CA SER A 137 8.64 -1.81 3.89
C SER A 137 8.48 -1.95 2.38
N ALA A 138 8.53 -0.86 1.62
CA ALA A 138 8.48 -0.89 0.16
C ALA A 138 9.64 -1.70 -0.43
N PHE A 139 10.87 -1.45 0.02
CA PHE A 139 12.05 -2.17 -0.42
C PHE A 139 11.96 -3.67 -0.14
N PHE A 140 11.58 -4.05 1.08
CA PHE A 140 11.40 -5.46 1.44
C PHE A 140 10.27 -6.12 0.65
N SER A 141 9.15 -5.44 0.41
CA SER A 141 8.07 -5.96 -0.45
C SER A 141 8.54 -6.21 -1.89
N TRP A 142 9.35 -5.33 -2.47
CA TRP A 142 9.94 -5.55 -3.80
C TRP A 142 10.92 -6.72 -3.81
N MET A 143 11.77 -6.86 -2.79
CA MET A 143 12.69 -8.01 -2.69
C MET A 143 11.94 -9.33 -2.54
N LEU A 144 10.90 -9.37 -1.71
CA LEU A 144 10.07 -10.57 -1.54
C LEU A 144 9.27 -10.89 -2.80
N LEU A 145 8.84 -9.89 -3.57
CA LEU A 145 8.21 -10.10 -4.87
C LEU A 145 9.16 -10.78 -5.85
N LEU A 146 10.39 -10.28 -5.99
CA LEU A 146 11.39 -10.88 -6.87
C LEU A 146 11.71 -12.33 -6.46
N PHE A 147 11.89 -12.55 -5.15
CA PHE A 147 12.05 -13.89 -4.61
C PHE A 147 10.85 -14.79 -4.93
N ALA A 148 9.62 -14.29 -4.79
CA ALA A 148 8.41 -15.05 -5.05
C ALA A 148 8.28 -15.47 -6.52
N MET A 149 8.63 -14.57 -7.44
CA MET A 149 8.61 -14.84 -8.88
C MET A 149 9.57 -15.98 -9.27
N ASP A 150 10.72 -16.09 -8.60
CA ASP A 150 11.75 -17.08 -8.91
C ASP A 150 11.55 -18.44 -8.21
N ASN A 151 10.76 -18.49 -7.12
CA ASN A 151 10.64 -19.67 -6.26
C ASN A 151 9.29 -20.41 -6.38
N GLY A 152 8.54 -20.18 -7.46
CA GLY A 152 7.30 -20.91 -7.73
C GLY A 152 6.18 -20.63 -6.72
N VAL A 153 6.17 -19.42 -6.15
CA VAL A 153 5.12 -18.95 -5.23
C VAL A 153 3.80 -18.78 -5.97
N SER A 154 2.69 -18.97 -5.25
CA SER A 154 1.34 -18.84 -5.82
C SER A 154 1.10 -17.48 -6.47
N GLU A 155 0.36 -17.49 -7.59
CA GLU A 155 0.03 -16.26 -8.31
C GLU A 155 -0.76 -15.27 -7.45
N SER A 156 -1.59 -15.78 -6.55
CA SER A 156 -2.33 -14.99 -5.55
C SER A 156 -1.39 -14.13 -4.71
N LEU A 157 -0.30 -14.72 -4.22
CA LEU A 157 0.64 -14.02 -3.36
C LEU A 157 1.54 -13.07 -4.15
N ILE A 158 1.90 -13.42 -5.39
CA ILE A 158 2.57 -12.48 -6.31
C ILE A 158 1.69 -11.24 -6.52
N LYS A 159 0.39 -11.40 -6.76
CA LYS A 159 -0.57 -10.29 -6.91
C LYS A 159 -0.64 -9.43 -5.64
N MET A 160 -0.67 -10.05 -4.47
CA MET A 160 -0.62 -9.33 -3.18
C MET A 160 0.67 -8.52 -3.03
N PHE A 161 1.83 -9.11 -3.33
CA PHE A 161 3.10 -8.40 -3.26
C PHE A 161 3.17 -7.23 -4.23
N ILE A 162 2.67 -7.38 -5.46
CA ILE A 162 2.59 -6.26 -6.42
C ILE A 162 1.70 -5.13 -5.88
N TYR A 163 0.51 -5.47 -5.38
CA TYR A 163 -0.40 -4.49 -4.79
C TYR A 163 0.24 -3.75 -3.61
N SER A 164 0.79 -4.50 -2.65
CA SER A 164 1.40 -3.92 -1.45
C SER A 164 2.68 -3.13 -1.75
N ALA A 165 3.55 -3.63 -2.63
CA ALA A 165 4.78 -2.94 -3.00
C ALA A 165 4.50 -1.61 -3.69
N THR A 166 3.51 -1.57 -4.60
CA THR A 166 3.13 -0.32 -5.26
C THR A 166 2.46 0.66 -4.29
N TYR A 167 1.55 0.18 -3.44
CA TYR A 167 0.96 0.98 -2.36
C TYR A 167 2.03 1.63 -1.46
N LEU A 168 2.98 0.83 -0.95
CA LEU A 168 4.04 1.31 -0.06
C LEU A 168 5.03 2.24 -0.75
N THR A 169 5.28 2.03 -2.05
CA THR A 169 6.14 2.93 -2.85
C THR A 169 5.49 4.31 -2.95
N VAL A 170 4.20 4.38 -3.33
CA VAL A 170 3.45 5.65 -3.38
C VAL A 170 3.38 6.28 -1.99
N SER A 171 3.14 5.46 -0.96
CA SER A 171 3.08 5.90 0.44
C SER A 171 4.37 6.57 0.90
N SER A 172 5.52 6.06 0.46
CA SER A 172 6.84 6.61 0.75
C SER A 172 7.06 7.95 0.06
N VAL A 173 6.69 8.05 -1.22
CA VAL A 173 6.76 9.31 -1.99
C VAL A 173 5.88 10.37 -1.34
N PHE A 174 4.68 10.01 -0.94
CA PHE A 174 3.76 10.94 -0.32
C PHE A 174 4.23 11.40 1.07
N GLN A 175 4.81 10.48 1.86
CA GLN A 175 5.40 10.82 3.15
C GLN A 175 6.57 11.81 2.98
N LEU A 176 7.41 11.63 1.97
CA LEU A 176 8.48 12.58 1.63
C LEU A 176 7.91 13.95 1.27
N HIS A 177 6.89 13.99 0.41
CA HIS A 177 6.22 15.25 0.03
C HIS A 177 5.64 15.98 1.25
N SER A 178 4.95 15.25 2.14
CA SER A 178 4.38 15.81 3.37
C SER A 178 5.45 16.36 4.32
N MET A 179 6.61 15.71 4.39
CA MET A 179 7.75 16.20 5.16
C MET A 179 8.33 17.49 4.55
N CYS A 180 8.51 17.56 3.23
CA CYS A 180 8.97 18.78 2.55
C CYS A 180 8.03 19.97 2.80
N ASN A 181 6.72 19.78 2.64
CA ASN A 181 5.74 20.86 2.88
C ASN A 181 5.79 21.36 4.34
N ARG A 182 6.00 20.45 5.29
CA ARG A 182 6.12 20.81 6.72
C ARG A 182 7.43 21.53 7.03
N ILE A 183 8.51 21.24 6.31
CA ILE A 183 9.78 21.96 6.37
C ILE A 183 9.57 23.40 5.87
N GLU A 184 8.93 23.58 4.71
CA GLU A 184 8.63 24.91 4.15
C GLU A 184 7.73 25.74 5.07
N ALA A 185 6.82 25.09 5.79
CA ALA A 185 5.97 25.73 6.80
C ALA A 185 6.71 26.05 8.14
N GLY A 186 8.01 25.75 8.24
CA GLY A 186 8.84 26.04 9.43
C GLY A 186 8.61 25.10 10.62
N GLY A 187 8.04 23.91 10.41
CA GLY A 187 7.47 23.08 11.48
C GLY A 187 8.21 21.77 11.82
N LEU A 188 9.50 21.61 11.50
CA LEU A 188 10.25 20.36 11.70
C LEU A 188 11.61 20.56 12.40
N ASP A 189 11.97 19.56 13.23
CA ASP A 189 13.24 19.42 13.96
C ASP A 189 14.47 19.45 13.02
N ALA A 190 15.54 20.12 13.46
CA ALA A 190 16.76 20.36 12.68
C ALA A 190 17.45 19.08 12.17
N GLU A 191 17.27 17.95 12.85
CA GLU A 191 17.89 16.66 12.53
C GLU A 191 17.24 15.98 11.31
N VAL A 192 15.91 16.11 11.14
CA VAL A 192 15.20 15.61 9.96
C VAL A 192 15.48 16.52 8.76
N LEU A 193 15.63 17.82 9.01
CA LEU A 193 15.96 18.81 8.00
C LEU A 193 17.32 18.51 7.37
N SER A 194 18.34 18.13 8.16
CA SER A 194 19.66 17.77 7.62
C SER A 194 19.59 16.48 6.80
N ILE A 195 18.89 15.45 7.27
CA ILE A 195 18.80 14.16 6.55
C ILE A 195 18.02 14.31 5.24
N VAL A 196 16.88 15.01 5.24
CA VAL A 196 16.08 15.25 4.03
C VAL A 196 16.83 16.15 3.07
N HIS A 197 17.51 17.18 3.57
CA HIS A 197 18.36 18.04 2.75
C HIS A 197 19.51 17.23 2.14
N ASP A 198 20.22 16.40 2.90
CA ASP A 198 21.30 15.55 2.38
C ASP A 198 20.79 14.52 1.36
N LEU A 199 19.60 13.95 1.57
CA LEU A 199 18.97 13.02 0.62
C LEU A 199 18.54 13.73 -0.67
N LEU A 200 17.86 14.87 -0.56
CA LEU A 200 17.46 15.69 -1.71
C LEU A 200 18.68 16.20 -2.47
N ASP A 201 19.70 16.67 -1.77
CA ASP A 201 20.93 17.20 -2.35
C ASP A 201 21.74 16.07 -2.99
N SER A 202 21.75 14.86 -2.42
CA SER A 202 22.30 13.65 -3.04
C SER A 202 21.52 13.24 -4.30
N MET A 203 20.19 13.27 -4.26
CA MET A 203 19.33 12.97 -5.42
C MET A 203 19.45 14.02 -6.53
N LEU A 204 19.62 15.30 -6.18
CA LEU A 204 19.84 16.40 -7.12
C LEU A 204 21.26 16.37 -7.72
N ARG A 205 22.27 15.91 -6.97
CA ARG A 205 23.62 15.66 -7.51
C ARG A 205 23.64 14.52 -8.52
N VAL A 206 22.79 13.50 -8.38
CA VAL A 206 22.62 12.45 -9.41
C VAL A 206 22.09 13.03 -10.72
N LYS A 207 21.31 14.12 -10.68
CA LYS A 207 20.85 14.84 -11.88
C LYS A 207 21.99 15.45 -12.70
N HIS A 208 23.14 15.74 -12.10
CA HIS A 208 24.34 16.22 -12.79
C HIS A 208 25.24 15.12 -13.33
N ILE A 209 24.95 13.85 -13.05
CA ILE A 209 25.69 12.68 -13.59
C ILE A 209 25.02 12.13 -14.87
N PHE A 210 23.78 12.54 -15.16
CA PHE A 210 22.99 12.09 -16.32
C PHE A 210 22.69 13.19 -17.36
N ILE A 211 23.50 14.26 -17.42
CA ILE A 211 23.54 15.21 -18.55
C ILE A 211 24.87 15.06 -19.27
#